data_AF-A0A7X9FPN7-F1
#
_entry.id   AF-A0A7X9FPN7-F1
#
_cell.length_a   1.000
_cell.length_b   1.000
_cell.length_c   1.000
_cell.angle_alpha   90.00
_cell.angle_beta   90.00
_cell.angle_gamma   90.00
#
_symmetry.space_group_name_H-M   'P 1'
#
loop_
_entity.id
_entity.type
_entity.pdbx_description
1 polymer ?
#
loop_
_entity_poly.entity_id
_entity_poly.type
_entity_poly.pdbx_seq_one_letter_code
_entity_poly.pdbx_strand_id
1 'polypeptide(L)'
;MNRGTVNILEVIFLLGMFLATSCAPKQIILPQIQGRALTPEERQVIFNSLQEKFDAVQSAKILYDANFTNRDETQSLRLVAVFEKPEHLRLETFPDTSFLSLQLMVMNGTIVSLIDNTSHKAFLTNNAERLLRRFLKLPIGAADLIAILSGRISATDLKKMRSGENFNVYANEELGRYLISKGDGDIIWEVNKFSLQVEDVVYRNIFNDEVILRAHCNDIINEGAIQMPSNINIEVPGERLQFDFKARTSRINQTIPENLFEVEIPSGFSVEVIDE
;
A
#
# COMPACT_ATOMS: atom_id res chain seq x y z
N MET A 1 46.63 -19.29 -42.21
CA MET A 1 45.31 -19.26 -41.54
C MET A 1 45.12 -20.57 -40.79
N ASN A 2 45.45 -20.61 -39.50
CA ASN A 2 45.23 -21.79 -38.65
C ASN A 2 43.75 -21.88 -38.31
N ARG A 3 43.06 -22.89 -38.82
CA ARG A 3 41.73 -23.26 -38.33
C ARG A 3 41.94 -24.05 -37.04
N GLY A 4 41.86 -23.36 -35.91
CA GLY A 4 41.84 -24.01 -34.61
C GLY A 4 40.63 -24.94 -34.52
N THR A 5 40.88 -26.23 -34.37
CA THR A 5 39.86 -27.23 -34.06
C THR A 5 39.38 -26.98 -32.63
N VAL A 6 38.18 -26.40 -32.48
CA VAL A 6 37.53 -26.27 -31.18
C VAL A 6 37.18 -27.66 -30.68
N ASN A 7 37.69 -28.02 -29.51
CA ASN A 7 37.51 -29.32 -28.91
C ASN A 7 36.10 -29.38 -28.29
N ILE A 8 35.19 -30.15 -28.88
CA ILE A 8 33.79 -30.25 -28.45
C ILE A 8 33.67 -30.62 -26.96
N LEU A 9 34.64 -31.38 -26.44
CA LEU A 9 34.70 -31.75 -25.02
C LEU A 9 34.86 -30.54 -24.08
N GLU A 10 35.64 -29.53 -24.48
CA GLU A 10 35.87 -28.31 -23.67
C GLU A 10 34.60 -27.46 -23.59
N VAL A 11 33.83 -27.40 -24.68
CA VAL A 11 32.55 -26.67 -24.72
C VAL A 11 31.51 -27.36 -23.84
N ILE A 12 31.42 -28.70 -23.87
CA ILE A 12 30.49 -29.47 -23.02
C ILE A 12 30.86 -29.31 -21.54
N PHE A 13 32.15 -29.33 -21.20
CA PHE A 13 32.62 -29.16 -19.82
C PHE A 13 32.35 -27.76 -19.28
N LEU A 14 32.55 -26.72 -20.08
CA LEU A 14 32.20 -25.33 -19.74
C LEU A 14 30.68 -25.16 -19.57
N LEU A 15 29.86 -25.74 -20.46
CA LEU A 15 28.40 -25.68 -20.35
C LEU A 15 27.90 -26.42 -19.08
N GLY A 16 28.50 -27.56 -18.74
CA GLY A 16 28.20 -28.32 -17.53
C GLY A 16 28.53 -27.56 -16.25
N MET A 17 29.64 -26.82 -16.22
CA MET A 17 29.98 -25.96 -15.08
C MET A 17 29.02 -24.77 -14.93
N PHE A 18 28.59 -24.14 -16.03
CA PHE A 18 27.60 -23.04 -15.97
C PHE A 18 26.21 -23.52 -15.52
N LEU A 19 25.80 -24.73 -15.91
CA LEU A 19 24.55 -25.33 -15.45
C LEU A 19 24.61 -25.75 -13.96
N ALA A 20 25.78 -26.15 -13.46
CA ALA A 20 25.96 -26.52 -12.06
C ALA A 20 26.05 -25.32 -11.09
N THR A 21 26.52 -24.15 -11.55
CA THR A 21 26.58 -22.92 -10.73
C THR A 21 25.29 -22.10 -10.73
N SER A 22 24.36 -22.40 -11.64
CA SER A 22 23.08 -21.65 -11.77
C SER A 22 22.01 -22.07 -10.76
N CYS A 23 22.27 -23.06 -9.91
CA CYS A 23 21.36 -23.51 -8.85
C CYS A 23 21.89 -23.20 -7.44
N ALA A 24 22.65 -22.11 -7.25
CA ALA A 24 22.88 -21.59 -5.91
C ALA A 24 21.52 -21.08 -5.37
N PRO A 25 20.98 -21.63 -4.26
CA PRO A 25 19.72 -21.16 -3.70
C PRO A 25 19.87 -19.68 -3.39
N LYS A 26 19.00 -18.86 -3.99
CA LYS A 26 18.99 -17.41 -3.75
C LYS A 26 18.72 -17.20 -2.27
N GLN A 27 19.73 -16.71 -1.55
CA GLN A 27 19.66 -16.54 -0.11
C GLN A 27 18.60 -15.48 0.22
N ILE A 28 17.57 -15.87 0.95
CA ILE A 28 16.55 -14.93 1.45
C ILE A 28 17.23 -14.05 2.50
N ILE A 29 17.27 -12.74 2.24
CA ILE A 29 17.84 -11.76 3.17
C ILE A 29 16.75 -11.42 4.17
N LEU A 30 16.81 -11.96 5.39
CA LEU A 30 15.86 -11.57 6.43
C LEU A 30 16.22 -10.17 6.98
N PRO A 31 15.24 -9.29 7.21
CA PRO A 31 15.49 -8.00 7.86
C PRO A 31 16.09 -8.23 9.25
N GLN A 32 17.04 -7.39 9.65
CA GLN A 32 17.52 -7.37 11.03
C GLN A 32 16.46 -6.74 11.93
N ILE A 33 15.53 -7.56 12.41
CA ILE A 33 14.47 -7.13 13.32
C ILE A 33 15.04 -7.05 14.73
N GLN A 34 15.01 -5.85 15.32
CA GLN A 34 15.36 -5.65 16.72
C GLN A 34 14.12 -5.82 17.61
N GLY A 35 14.22 -6.63 18.66
CA GLY A 35 13.17 -6.78 19.66
C GLY A 35 13.00 -8.19 20.19
N ARG A 36 12.22 -8.33 21.25
CA ARG A 36 11.85 -9.63 21.83
C ARG A 36 10.71 -10.23 21.00
N ALA A 37 10.91 -11.44 20.48
CA ALA A 37 9.83 -12.20 19.86
C ALA A 37 8.71 -12.47 20.88
N LEU A 38 7.47 -12.24 20.47
CA LEU A 38 6.31 -12.41 21.33
C LEU A 38 5.79 -13.86 21.31
N THR A 39 5.24 -14.31 22.44
CA THR A 39 4.59 -15.62 22.51
C THR A 39 3.29 -15.62 21.68
N PRO A 40 2.76 -16.80 21.30
CA PRO A 40 1.47 -16.89 20.62
C PRO A 40 0.33 -16.15 21.36
N GLU A 41 0.31 -16.22 22.69
CA GLU A 41 -0.72 -15.58 23.52
C GLU A 41 -0.58 -14.05 23.48
N GLU A 42 0.65 -13.54 23.62
CA GLU A 42 0.93 -12.10 23.50
C GLU A 42 0.54 -11.56 22.12
N ARG A 43 0.84 -12.31 21.05
CA ARG A 43 0.45 -11.98 19.67
C ARG A 43 -1.07 -11.87 19.53
N GLN A 44 -1.82 -12.83 20.08
CA GLN A 44 -3.27 -12.83 19.97
C GLN A 44 -3.90 -11.61 20.67
N VAL A 45 -3.38 -11.22 21.84
CA VAL A 45 -3.83 -10.02 22.55
C VAL A 45 -3.61 -8.76 21.69
N ILE A 46 -2.45 -8.65 21.07
CA ILE A 46 -2.13 -7.52 20.18
C ILE A 46 -3.04 -7.52 18.95
N PHE A 47 -3.24 -8.66 18.29
CA PHE A 47 -4.11 -8.76 17.12
C PHE A 47 -5.57 -8.43 17.44
N ASN A 48 -6.07 -8.86 18.60
CA ASN A 48 -7.40 -8.47 19.06
C ASN A 48 -7.49 -6.96 19.28
N SER A 49 -6.48 -6.37 19.91
CA SER A 49 -6.45 -4.92 20.17
C SER A 49 -6.36 -4.10 18.88
N LEU A 50 -5.56 -4.57 17.91
CA LEU A 50 -5.47 -3.97 16.58
C LEU A 50 -6.80 -4.07 15.82
N GLN A 51 -7.47 -5.22 15.91
CA GLN A 51 -8.80 -5.42 15.33
C GLN A 51 -9.83 -4.47 15.94
N GLU A 52 -9.87 -4.33 17.27
CA GLU A 52 -10.76 -3.38 17.94
C GLU A 52 -10.51 -1.93 17.50
N LYS A 53 -9.23 -1.54 17.38
CA LYS A 53 -8.86 -0.22 16.88
C LYS A 53 -9.25 -0.04 15.41
N PHE A 54 -9.08 -1.07 14.60
CA PHE A 54 -9.56 -1.08 13.21
C PHE A 54 -11.08 -0.92 13.17
N ASP A 55 -11.82 -1.65 13.99
CA ASP A 55 -13.30 -1.63 14.09
C ASP A 55 -13.87 -0.36 14.67
N ALA A 56 -13.08 0.44 15.38
CA ALA A 56 -13.49 1.77 15.81
C ALA A 56 -13.70 2.76 14.64
N VAL A 57 -13.09 2.52 13.47
CA VAL A 57 -13.27 3.37 12.27
C VAL A 57 -14.18 2.66 11.29
N GLN A 58 -15.40 3.16 11.15
CA GLN A 58 -16.40 2.65 10.20
C GLN A 58 -16.36 3.44 8.89
N SER A 59 -16.16 4.74 8.99
CA SER A 59 -16.10 5.63 7.84
C SER A 59 -15.20 6.82 8.11
N ALA A 60 -14.65 7.42 7.06
CA ALA A 60 -13.96 8.70 7.15
C ALA A 60 -14.08 9.50 5.87
N LYS A 61 -14.14 10.83 6.02
CA LYS A 61 -14.00 11.81 4.95
C LYS A 61 -12.89 12.78 5.33
N ILE A 62 -11.83 12.81 4.54
CA ILE A 62 -10.62 13.58 4.82
C ILE A 62 -10.27 14.43 3.60
N LEU A 63 -10.01 15.71 3.84
CA LEU A 63 -9.43 16.61 2.85
C LEU A 63 -7.93 16.71 3.12
N TYR A 64 -7.11 16.34 2.14
CA TYR A 64 -5.67 16.45 2.15
C TYR A 64 -5.21 17.57 1.22
N ASP A 65 -4.16 18.27 1.63
CA ASP A 65 -3.22 18.85 0.67
C ASP A 65 -2.22 17.76 0.31
N ALA A 66 -2.10 17.45 -0.97
CA ALA A 66 -1.22 16.41 -1.47
C ALA A 66 -0.12 17.01 -2.35
N ASN A 67 1.12 16.58 -2.15
CA ASN A 67 2.20 16.79 -3.11
C ASN A 67 2.56 15.46 -3.74
N PHE A 68 2.65 15.47 -5.06
CA PHE A 68 3.11 14.35 -5.86
C PHE A 68 4.45 14.73 -6.48
N THR A 69 5.49 13.99 -6.15
CA THR A 69 6.83 14.21 -6.68
C THR A 69 7.25 13.02 -7.53
N ASN A 70 7.61 13.28 -8.79
CA ASN A 70 8.15 12.29 -9.72
C ASN A 70 9.48 12.80 -10.26
N ARG A 71 10.58 12.13 -9.88
CA ARG A 71 11.96 12.57 -10.15
C ARG A 71 12.21 13.98 -9.58
N ASP A 72 12.12 15.00 -10.41
CA ASP A 72 12.41 16.40 -10.06
C ASP A 72 11.17 17.31 -10.21
N GLU A 73 10.03 16.74 -10.59
CA GLU A 73 8.78 17.48 -10.76
C GLU A 73 7.86 17.25 -9.56
N THR A 74 7.50 18.32 -8.87
CA THR A 74 6.50 18.30 -7.79
C THR A 74 5.24 19.02 -8.24
N GLN A 75 4.09 18.37 -8.01
CA GLN A 75 2.77 18.91 -8.28
C GLN A 75 1.95 18.89 -7.00
N SER A 76 1.31 20.01 -6.69
CA SER A 76 0.42 20.15 -5.55
C SER A 76 -1.04 20.05 -6.00
N LEU A 77 -1.84 19.33 -5.25
CA LEU A 77 -3.28 19.20 -5.47
C LEU A 77 -4.02 19.04 -4.15
N ARG A 78 -5.33 19.27 -4.16
CA ARG A 78 -6.20 18.89 -3.05
C ARG A 78 -6.82 17.53 -3.34
N LEU A 79 -6.80 16.64 -2.36
CA LEU A 79 -7.37 15.31 -2.46
C LEU A 79 -8.45 15.15 -1.38
N VAL A 80 -9.66 14.79 -1.79
CA VAL A 80 -10.68 14.29 -0.87
C VAL A 80 -10.64 12.77 -0.90
N ALA A 81 -10.34 12.17 0.24
CA ALA A 81 -10.47 10.74 0.45
C ALA A 81 -11.72 10.47 1.28
N VAL A 82 -12.60 9.61 0.77
CA VAL A 82 -13.78 9.12 1.46
C VAL A 82 -13.69 7.61 1.48
N PHE A 83 -13.77 6.99 2.65
CA PHE A 83 -13.83 5.55 2.72
C PHE A 83 -14.81 5.08 3.78
N GLU A 84 -15.38 3.91 3.53
CA GLU A 84 -16.33 3.26 4.41
C GLU A 84 -16.11 1.75 4.37
N LYS A 85 -16.29 1.10 5.52
CA LYS A 85 -16.18 -0.35 5.60
C LYS A 85 -17.26 -1.06 4.78
N PRO A 86 -16.98 -2.28 4.29
CA PRO A 86 -15.70 -2.99 4.41
C PRO A 86 -14.61 -2.48 3.45
N GLU A 87 -14.94 -2.08 2.23
CA GLU A 87 -13.95 -1.75 1.18
C GLU A 87 -14.46 -0.69 0.20
N HIS A 88 -15.21 0.30 0.69
CA HIS A 88 -15.62 1.45 -0.10
C HIS A 88 -14.53 2.53 -0.05
N LEU A 89 -14.06 2.96 -1.20
CA LEU A 89 -13.09 4.06 -1.31
C LEU A 89 -13.50 4.97 -2.46
N ARG A 90 -13.47 6.27 -2.20
CA ARG A 90 -13.56 7.34 -3.18
C ARG A 90 -12.37 8.27 -2.98
N LEU A 91 -11.61 8.48 -4.04
CA LEU A 91 -10.53 9.47 -4.11
C LEU A 91 -10.91 10.48 -5.19
N GLU A 92 -10.95 11.75 -4.80
CA GLU A 92 -11.34 12.84 -5.70
C GLU A 92 -10.31 13.95 -5.62
N THR A 93 -9.68 14.28 -6.75
CA THR A 93 -8.68 15.34 -6.81
C THR A 93 -9.27 16.64 -7.34
N PHE A 94 -8.93 17.74 -6.69
CA PHE A 94 -9.21 19.09 -7.13
C PHE A 94 -7.89 19.72 -7.53
N PRO A 95 -7.60 19.83 -8.84
CA PRO A 95 -6.40 20.50 -9.28
C PRO A 95 -6.42 21.96 -8.84
N ASP A 96 -5.33 22.40 -8.19
CA ASP A 96 -5.05 23.84 -8.04
C ASP A 96 -4.54 24.44 -9.37
N THR A 97 -4.05 23.58 -10.29
CA THR A 97 -3.59 23.93 -11.65
C THR A 97 -3.96 22.83 -12.66
N SER A 98 -4.23 23.21 -13.91
CA SER A 98 -4.95 22.41 -14.93
C SER A 98 -4.28 21.14 -15.50
N PHE A 99 -3.18 20.63 -14.92
CA PHE A 99 -2.33 19.62 -15.60
C PHE A 99 -2.48 18.18 -15.12
N LEU A 100 -3.12 17.93 -13.97
CA LEU A 100 -3.47 16.57 -13.53
C LEU A 100 -4.90 16.57 -13.03
N SER A 101 -5.76 15.86 -13.74
CA SER A 101 -7.16 15.71 -13.35
C SER A 101 -7.48 14.23 -13.18
N LEU A 102 -6.90 13.61 -12.16
CA LEU A 102 -7.31 12.28 -11.72
C LEU A 102 -8.57 12.47 -10.88
N GLN A 103 -9.68 12.81 -11.55
CA GLN A 103 -10.76 13.51 -10.85
C GLN A 103 -11.55 12.59 -9.95
N LEU A 104 -11.66 11.30 -10.27
CA LEU A 104 -12.44 10.39 -9.45
C LEU A 104 -12.00 8.95 -9.60
N MET A 105 -11.60 8.32 -8.50
CA MET A 105 -11.52 6.87 -8.36
C MET A 105 -12.56 6.42 -7.34
N VAL A 106 -13.39 5.44 -7.69
CA VAL A 106 -14.39 4.87 -6.77
C VAL A 106 -14.33 3.36 -6.80
N MET A 107 -14.48 2.77 -5.62
CA MET A 107 -14.42 1.34 -5.36
C MET A 107 -15.63 0.96 -4.50
N ASN A 108 -16.40 -0.03 -4.96
CA ASN A 108 -17.56 -0.55 -4.22
C ASN A 108 -17.51 -2.07 -4.02
N GLY A 109 -16.31 -2.59 -3.71
CA GLY A 109 -16.06 -4.02 -3.50
C GLY A 109 -16.12 -4.90 -4.76
N THR A 110 -16.73 -4.44 -5.85
CA THR A 110 -16.86 -5.22 -7.10
C THR A 110 -16.40 -4.49 -8.34
N ILE A 111 -16.66 -3.19 -8.41
CA ILE A 111 -16.28 -2.34 -9.54
C ILE A 111 -15.37 -1.24 -9.05
N VAL A 112 -14.30 -1.04 -9.80
CA VAL A 112 -13.39 0.08 -9.64
C VAL A 112 -13.45 0.90 -10.92
N SER A 113 -13.79 2.17 -10.76
CA SER A 113 -13.86 3.12 -11.86
C SER A 113 -12.85 4.25 -11.65
N LEU A 114 -12.26 4.71 -12.75
CA LEU A 114 -11.44 5.91 -12.79
C LEU A 114 -11.94 6.81 -13.92
N ILE A 115 -12.30 8.04 -13.59
CA ILE A 115 -12.74 9.05 -14.57
C ILE A 115 -11.61 10.03 -14.81
N ASP A 116 -11.10 10.05 -16.04
CA ASP A 116 -10.15 11.03 -16.53
C ASP A 116 -10.87 12.06 -17.41
N ASN A 117 -11.13 13.22 -16.83
CA ASN A 117 -11.80 14.32 -17.51
C ASN A 117 -10.91 15.03 -18.55
N THR A 118 -9.59 14.86 -18.51
CA THR A 118 -8.68 15.46 -19.50
C THR A 118 -8.78 14.70 -20.82
N SER A 119 -8.79 13.37 -20.77
CA SER A 119 -8.89 12.52 -21.97
C SER A 119 -10.32 12.12 -22.35
N HIS A 120 -11.32 12.52 -21.55
CA HIS A 120 -12.70 12.06 -21.67
C HIS A 120 -12.81 10.53 -21.69
N LYS A 121 -12.08 9.88 -20.77
CA LYS A 121 -12.06 8.42 -20.64
C LYS A 121 -12.54 7.98 -19.27
N ALA A 122 -13.30 6.89 -19.26
CA ALA A 122 -13.64 6.13 -18.08
C ALA A 122 -12.95 4.77 -18.15
N PHE A 123 -12.20 4.41 -17.12
CA PHE A 123 -11.55 3.12 -17.00
C PHE A 123 -12.29 2.28 -15.98
N LEU A 124 -12.65 1.05 -16.35
CA LEU A 124 -13.37 0.13 -15.49
C LEU A 124 -12.56 -1.15 -15.28
N THR A 125 -12.55 -1.65 -14.06
CA THR A 125 -11.96 -2.95 -13.72
C THR A 125 -12.61 -3.52 -12.46
N ASN A 126 -12.45 -4.82 -12.25
CA ASN A 126 -12.79 -5.48 -10.97
C ASN A 126 -11.59 -5.57 -10.02
N ASN A 127 -10.40 -5.09 -10.44
CA ASN A 127 -9.18 -5.14 -9.64
C ASN A 127 -8.61 -3.74 -9.38
N ALA A 128 -8.87 -3.26 -8.16
CA ALA A 128 -8.33 -2.04 -7.56
C ALA A 128 -6.84 -1.80 -7.84
N GLU A 129 -6.02 -2.82 -7.59
CA GLU A 129 -4.57 -2.73 -7.69
C GLU A 129 -4.15 -2.37 -9.12
N ARG A 130 -4.89 -2.81 -10.14
CA ARG A 130 -4.55 -2.49 -11.54
C ARG A 130 -4.66 -1.01 -11.83
N LEU A 131 -5.73 -0.36 -11.36
CA LEU A 131 -5.90 1.09 -11.55
C LEU A 131 -4.88 1.87 -10.72
N LEU A 132 -4.66 1.50 -9.46
CA LEU A 132 -3.65 2.11 -8.60
C LEU A 132 -2.25 1.98 -9.21
N ARG A 133 -1.88 0.80 -9.70
CA ARG A 133 -0.60 0.54 -10.35
C ARG A 133 -0.48 1.26 -11.70
N ARG A 134 -1.52 1.28 -12.53
CA ARG A 134 -1.46 1.90 -13.87
C ARG A 134 -1.35 3.41 -13.78
N PHE A 135 -2.21 4.04 -12.97
CA PHE A 135 -2.39 5.50 -12.93
C PHE A 135 -1.62 6.20 -11.82
N LEU A 136 -1.48 5.57 -10.65
CA LEU A 136 -0.73 6.13 -9.51
C LEU A 136 0.63 5.44 -9.30
N LYS A 137 0.97 4.41 -10.08
CA LYS A 137 2.18 3.59 -9.87
C LYS A 137 2.28 2.99 -8.45
N LEU A 138 1.16 2.87 -7.75
CA LEU A 138 1.09 2.29 -6.43
C LEU A 138 0.86 0.77 -6.54
N PRO A 139 1.82 -0.07 -6.12
CA PRO A 139 1.75 -1.52 -6.25
C PRO A 139 0.98 -2.17 -5.09
N ILE A 140 -0.17 -1.60 -4.72
CA ILE A 140 -1.00 -2.02 -3.57
C ILE A 140 -2.49 -2.03 -3.92
N GLY A 141 -3.28 -2.79 -3.17
CA GLY A 141 -4.73 -2.86 -3.33
C GLY A 141 -5.47 -1.73 -2.61
N ALA A 142 -6.79 -1.69 -2.81
CA ALA A 142 -7.68 -0.74 -2.14
C ALA A 142 -7.61 -0.84 -0.61
N ALA A 143 -7.71 -2.07 -0.09
CA ALA A 143 -7.70 -2.32 1.35
C ALA A 143 -6.39 -1.84 2.01
N ASP A 144 -5.26 -2.02 1.33
CA ASP A 144 -3.96 -1.55 1.80
C ASP A 144 -3.87 -0.03 1.78
N LEU A 145 -4.37 0.61 0.70
CA LEU A 145 -4.41 2.08 0.63
C LEU A 145 -5.29 2.66 1.72
N ILE A 146 -6.48 2.11 1.98
CA ILE A 146 -7.35 2.51 3.09
C ILE A 146 -6.63 2.32 4.44
N ALA A 147 -5.91 1.20 4.60
CA ALA A 147 -5.16 0.90 5.81
C ALA A 147 -4.05 1.95 6.05
N ILE A 148 -3.28 2.30 5.01
CA ILE A 148 -2.27 3.36 5.07
C ILE A 148 -2.92 4.72 5.40
N LEU A 149 -3.96 5.11 4.66
CA LEU A 149 -4.68 6.38 4.88
C LEU A 149 -5.28 6.50 6.29
N SER A 150 -5.54 5.37 6.94
CA SER A 150 -6.06 5.31 8.30
C SER A 150 -5.01 5.04 9.39
N GLY A 151 -3.75 4.79 9.02
CA GLY A 151 -2.68 4.41 9.96
C GLY A 151 -2.94 3.07 10.63
N ARG A 152 -3.42 2.08 9.87
CA ARG A 152 -3.85 0.76 10.36
C ARG A 152 -3.31 -0.38 9.50
N ILE A 153 -3.48 -1.60 10.00
CA ILE A 153 -3.29 -2.83 9.23
C ILE A 153 -4.59 -3.13 8.48
N SER A 154 -4.50 -3.66 7.25
CA SER A 154 -5.65 -3.98 6.43
C SER A 154 -6.58 -5.00 7.11
N ALA A 155 -7.89 -4.91 6.84
CA ALA A 155 -8.87 -5.89 7.36
C ALA A 155 -8.49 -7.32 6.96
N THR A 156 -8.03 -7.49 5.73
CA THR A 156 -7.60 -8.75 5.16
C THR A 156 -6.43 -9.34 5.93
N ASP A 157 -5.39 -8.56 6.22
CA ASP A 157 -4.24 -9.05 6.97
C ASP A 157 -4.58 -9.30 8.45
N LEU A 158 -5.40 -8.47 9.09
CA LEU A 158 -5.88 -8.72 10.46
C LEU A 158 -6.67 -10.03 10.56
N LYS A 159 -7.53 -10.33 9.58
CA LYS A 159 -8.27 -11.60 9.52
C LYS A 159 -7.31 -12.79 9.43
N LYS A 160 -6.26 -12.68 8.61
CA LYS A 160 -5.22 -13.70 8.44
C LYS A 160 -4.38 -13.90 9.70
N MET A 161 -4.01 -12.80 10.37
CA MET A 161 -3.33 -12.82 11.67
C MET A 161 -4.14 -13.61 12.71
N ARG A 162 -5.46 -13.40 12.75
CA ARG A 162 -6.36 -14.10 13.68
C ARG A 162 -6.64 -15.56 13.31
N SER A 163 -6.53 -15.94 12.03
CA SER A 163 -6.64 -17.35 11.62
C SER A 163 -5.36 -18.15 11.83
N GLY A 164 -4.31 -17.54 12.38
CA GLY A 164 -3.04 -18.21 12.69
C GLY A 164 -2.13 -18.36 11.47
N GLU A 165 -2.28 -17.51 10.44
CA GLU A 165 -1.25 -17.42 9.39
C GLU A 165 0.09 -16.95 9.99
N ASN A 166 1.18 -17.25 9.28
CA ASN A 166 2.54 -17.00 9.76
C ASN A 166 2.88 -15.51 9.77
N PHE A 167 2.57 -14.86 10.89
CA PHE A 167 3.02 -13.51 11.23
C PHE A 167 4.00 -13.56 12.39
N ASN A 168 5.16 -12.93 12.22
CA ASN A 168 6.14 -12.76 13.28
C ASN A 168 5.91 -11.40 13.94
N VAL A 169 5.90 -11.37 15.28
CA VAL A 169 5.70 -10.13 16.04
C VAL A 169 6.80 -9.99 17.07
N TYR A 170 7.42 -8.82 17.09
CA TYR A 170 8.49 -8.47 18.00
C TYR A 170 8.12 -7.20 18.74
N ALA A 171 8.41 -7.16 20.05
CA ALA A 171 8.31 -5.93 20.83
C ALA A 171 9.69 -5.28 20.96
N ASN A 172 9.77 -4.02 20.52
CA ASN A 172 10.89 -3.14 20.80
C ASN A 172 10.48 -2.21 21.95
N GLU A 173 10.84 -2.60 23.17
CA GLU A 173 10.48 -1.86 24.39
C GLU A 173 11.19 -0.51 24.49
N GLU A 174 12.40 -0.39 23.93
CA GLU A 174 13.18 0.85 23.94
C GLU A 174 12.50 1.94 23.10
N LEU A 175 11.98 1.55 21.93
CA LEU A 175 11.29 2.46 21.02
C LEU A 175 9.77 2.55 21.28
N GLY A 176 9.22 1.71 22.16
CA GLY A 176 7.77 1.64 22.38
C GLY A 176 6.99 1.20 21.14
N ARG A 177 7.53 0.23 20.39
CA ARG A 177 6.95 -0.24 19.11
C ARG A 177 6.76 -1.75 19.06
N TYR A 178 5.80 -2.19 18.28
CA TYR A 178 5.71 -3.54 17.76
C TYR A 178 6.19 -3.57 16.31
N LEU A 179 6.96 -4.59 15.96
CA LEU A 179 7.32 -4.91 14.58
C LEU A 179 6.54 -6.16 14.18
N ILE A 180 5.65 -6.02 13.21
CA ILE A 180 4.82 -7.12 12.69
C ILE A 180 5.31 -7.42 11.28
N SER A 181 5.68 -8.67 11.02
CA SER A 181 6.19 -9.12 9.73
C SER A 181 5.31 -10.24 9.19
N LYS A 182 4.91 -10.13 7.92
CA LYS A 182 4.19 -11.17 7.19
C LYS A 182 5.18 -12.08 6.47
N GLY A 183 4.95 -13.39 6.51
CA GLY A 183 5.81 -14.38 5.84
C GLY A 183 7.29 -14.25 6.22
N ASP A 184 8.15 -14.17 5.22
CA ASP A 184 9.60 -13.95 5.35
C ASP A 184 9.98 -12.46 5.42
N GLY A 185 9.02 -11.59 5.72
CA GLY A 185 9.16 -10.14 5.70
C GLY A 185 8.89 -9.54 4.33
N ASP A 186 7.87 -10.01 3.61
CA ASP A 186 7.38 -9.34 2.39
C ASP A 186 6.73 -7.99 2.72
N ILE A 187 6.05 -7.93 3.86
CA ILE A 187 5.47 -6.73 4.45
C ILE A 187 5.88 -6.63 5.92
N ILE A 188 6.36 -5.45 6.31
CA ILE A 188 6.74 -5.14 7.69
C ILE A 188 5.97 -3.90 8.14
N TRP A 189 5.25 -3.99 9.25
CA TRP A 189 4.60 -2.86 9.91
C TRP A 189 5.34 -2.50 11.19
N GLU A 190 5.65 -1.22 11.37
CA GLU A 190 6.00 -0.63 12.65
C GLU A 190 4.75 -0.02 13.28
N VAL A 191 4.38 -0.52 14.45
CA VAL A 191 3.15 -0.14 15.15
C VAL A 191 3.49 0.46 16.50
N ASN A 192 2.96 1.63 16.81
CA ASN A 192 3.11 2.24 18.12
C ASN A 192 2.46 1.35 19.20
N LYS A 193 3.21 0.98 20.25
CA LYS A 193 2.74 0.07 21.29
C LYS A 193 1.56 0.61 22.11
N PHE A 194 1.41 1.94 22.19
CA PHE A 194 0.43 2.61 23.02
C PHE A 194 -0.83 3.00 22.25
N SER A 195 -0.68 3.64 21.08
CA SER A 195 -1.82 4.03 20.24
C SER A 195 -2.33 2.90 19.35
N LEU A 196 -1.49 1.89 19.10
CA LEU A 196 -1.72 0.81 18.13
C LEU A 196 -1.97 1.32 16.70
N GLN A 197 -1.42 2.49 16.38
CA GLN A 197 -1.35 2.99 15.02
C GLN A 197 -0.11 2.48 14.31
N VAL A 198 -0.24 2.22 13.01
CA VAL A 198 0.89 1.99 12.13
C VAL A 198 1.62 3.32 11.92
N GLU A 199 2.90 3.36 12.28
CA GLU A 199 3.81 4.50 12.05
C GLU A 199 4.59 4.33 10.75
N ASP A 200 4.91 3.09 10.37
CA ASP A 200 5.60 2.78 9.12
C ASP A 200 5.13 1.44 8.56
N VAL A 201 5.06 1.32 7.23
CA VAL A 201 4.88 0.04 6.54
C VAL A 201 5.80 -0.05 5.33
N VAL A 202 6.48 -1.18 5.20
CA VAL A 202 7.43 -1.46 4.11
C VAL A 202 7.00 -2.72 3.37
N TYR A 203 6.75 -2.56 2.08
CA TYR A 203 6.60 -3.65 1.11
C TYR A 203 7.93 -3.87 0.42
N ARG A 204 8.40 -5.11 0.37
CA ARG A 204 9.73 -5.43 -0.14
C ARG A 204 9.77 -6.70 -0.95
N ASN A 205 10.71 -6.75 -1.87
CA ASN A 205 11.05 -7.95 -2.60
C ASN A 205 12.03 -8.79 -1.76
N ILE A 206 11.55 -9.89 -1.18
CA ILE A 206 12.35 -10.83 -0.37
C ILE A 206 13.55 -11.42 -1.14
N PHE A 207 13.47 -11.35 -2.47
CA PHE A 207 14.47 -11.63 -3.49
C PHE A 207 15.82 -10.95 -3.29
N ASN A 208 15.75 -9.63 -3.19
CA ASN A 208 16.88 -8.72 -3.37
C ASN A 208 16.87 -7.60 -2.33
N ASP A 209 16.00 -7.70 -1.32
CA ASP A 209 15.81 -6.69 -0.26
C ASP A 209 15.42 -5.30 -0.80
N GLU A 210 14.85 -5.26 -2.01
CA GLU A 210 14.42 -4.01 -2.65
C GLU A 210 13.09 -3.54 -2.04
N VAL A 211 13.07 -2.28 -1.60
CA VAL A 211 11.83 -1.63 -1.15
C VAL A 211 10.96 -1.31 -2.36
N ILE A 212 9.79 -1.95 -2.41
CA ILE A 212 8.78 -1.75 -3.45
C ILE A 212 7.96 -0.50 -3.12
N LEU A 213 7.50 -0.41 -1.87
CA LEU A 213 6.73 0.72 -1.36
C LEU A 213 7.07 0.90 0.12
N ARG A 214 7.21 2.15 0.55
CA ARG A 214 7.24 2.51 1.98
C ARG A 214 6.16 3.54 2.22
N ALA A 215 5.40 3.40 3.30
CA ALA A 215 4.51 4.45 3.75
C ALA A 215 4.79 4.79 5.22
N HIS A 216 5.02 6.06 5.48
CA HIS A 216 5.31 6.61 6.79
C HIS A 216 4.14 7.48 7.25
N CYS A 217 3.57 7.15 8.40
CA CYS A 217 2.37 7.76 8.97
C CYS A 217 2.74 8.52 10.24
N ASN A 218 2.74 9.85 10.14
CA ASN A 218 3.17 10.77 11.20
C ASN A 218 2.08 11.75 11.58
N ASP A 219 2.23 12.29 12.78
CA ASP A 219 1.32 13.23 13.40
C ASP A 219 -0.10 12.68 13.52
N ILE A 220 -0.82 13.06 14.58
CA ILE A 220 -2.12 12.45 14.86
C ILE A 220 -3.20 13.52 14.88
N ILE A 221 -4.25 13.30 14.08
CA ILE A 221 -5.54 13.97 14.25
C ILE A 221 -6.39 13.13 15.19
N ASN A 222 -6.96 13.80 16.19
CA ASN A 222 -7.88 13.19 17.14
C ASN A 222 -9.31 13.68 16.84
N GLU A 223 -10.23 12.75 16.60
CA GLU A 223 -11.66 13.03 16.50
C GLU A 223 -12.41 12.17 17.52
N GLY A 224 -12.72 12.77 18.67
CA GLY A 224 -13.17 12.02 19.84
C GLY A 224 -12.08 11.07 20.36
N ALA A 225 -12.41 9.79 20.46
CA ALA A 225 -11.48 8.73 20.89
C ALA A 225 -10.70 8.10 19.72
N ILE A 226 -10.96 8.54 18.48
CA ILE A 226 -10.34 7.97 17.29
C ILE A 226 -9.13 8.81 16.91
N GLN A 227 -8.05 8.11 16.61
CA GLN A 227 -6.79 8.67 16.14
C GLN A 227 -6.58 8.25 14.69
N MET A 228 -6.17 9.19 13.85
CA MET A 228 -5.76 8.96 12.46
C MET A 228 -4.49 9.75 12.12
N PRO A 229 -3.66 9.29 11.18
CA PRO A 229 -2.50 10.05 10.75
C PRO A 229 -2.92 11.35 10.05
N SER A 230 -2.29 12.47 10.41
CA SER A 230 -2.44 13.73 9.67
C SER A 230 -1.50 13.80 8.48
N ASN A 231 -0.29 13.29 8.63
CA ASN A 231 0.77 13.38 7.63
C ASN A 231 1.13 11.97 7.19
N ILE A 232 1.04 11.72 5.89
CA ILE A 232 1.33 10.42 5.30
C ILE A 232 2.29 10.66 4.15
N ASN A 233 3.44 10.01 4.19
CA ASN A 233 4.41 10.00 3.10
C ASN A 233 4.43 8.59 2.50
N ILE A 234 4.23 8.46 1.19
CA ILE A 234 4.31 7.18 0.47
C ILE A 234 5.40 7.29 -0.58
N GLU A 235 6.39 6.41 -0.52
CA GLU A 235 7.50 6.32 -1.45
C GLU A 235 7.39 5.04 -2.28
N VAL A 236 7.61 5.15 -3.59
CA VAL A 236 7.78 4.02 -4.52
C VAL A 236 9.15 4.18 -5.18
N PRO A 237 10.23 3.69 -4.54
CA PRO A 237 11.60 4.01 -4.94
C PRO A 237 11.94 3.59 -6.39
N GLY A 238 11.47 2.41 -6.82
CA GLY A 238 11.69 1.91 -8.18
C GLY A 238 11.10 2.81 -9.28
N GLU A 239 10.04 3.56 -8.95
CA GLU A 239 9.37 4.51 -9.86
C GLU A 239 9.85 5.95 -9.64
N ARG A 240 10.75 6.19 -8.66
CA ARG A 240 11.21 7.53 -8.21
C ARG A 240 10.04 8.45 -7.88
N LEU A 241 9.09 7.89 -7.15
CA LEU A 241 7.81 8.52 -6.86
C LEU A 241 7.59 8.71 -5.37
N GLN A 242 7.05 9.86 -5.00
CA GLN A 242 6.70 10.21 -3.62
C GLN A 242 5.34 10.92 -3.58
N PHE A 243 4.51 10.55 -2.62
CA PHE A 243 3.25 11.20 -2.29
C PHE A 243 3.30 11.70 -0.85
N ASP A 244 3.11 13.00 -0.65
CA ASP A 244 3.01 13.61 0.68
C ASP A 244 1.59 14.12 0.89
N PHE A 245 0.85 13.51 1.82
CA PHE A 245 -0.51 13.91 2.18
C PHE A 245 -0.49 14.61 3.53
N LYS A 246 -1.09 15.80 3.60
CA LYS A 246 -1.31 16.54 4.84
C LYS A 246 -2.80 16.83 5.03
N ALA A 247 -3.40 16.17 6.01
CA ALA A 247 -4.80 16.32 6.33
C ALA A 247 -5.10 17.74 6.83
N ARG A 248 -6.11 18.38 6.24
CA ARG A 248 -6.63 19.69 6.61
C ARG A 248 -7.86 19.59 7.48
N THR A 249 -8.77 18.71 7.12
CA THR A 249 -9.99 18.43 7.88
C THR A 249 -10.31 16.96 7.81
N SER A 250 -10.69 16.37 8.94
CA SER A 250 -11.26 15.03 9.03
C SER A 250 -12.70 15.10 9.50
N ARG A 251 -13.46 14.10 9.08
CA ARG A 251 -14.75 13.70 9.65
C ARG A 251 -14.76 12.19 9.74
N ILE A 252 -14.85 11.64 10.95
CA ILE A 252 -14.76 10.20 11.20
C ILE A 252 -16.10 9.68 11.71
N ASN A 253 -16.50 8.49 11.27
CA ASN A 253 -17.74 7.82 11.64
C ASN A 253 -19.00 8.67 11.39
N GLN A 254 -18.96 9.50 10.35
CA GLN A 254 -20.14 10.18 9.86
C GLN A 254 -20.89 9.27 8.88
N THR A 255 -22.21 9.40 8.84
CA THR A 255 -23.02 8.73 7.81
C THR A 255 -22.60 9.23 6.43
N ILE A 256 -22.14 8.31 5.59
CA ILE A 256 -21.75 8.59 4.21
C ILE A 256 -22.90 8.09 3.32
N PRO A 257 -23.49 8.95 2.48
CA PRO A 257 -24.48 8.51 1.51
C PRO A 257 -23.90 7.45 0.56
N GLU A 258 -24.59 6.31 0.41
CA GLU A 258 -24.12 5.19 -0.43
C GLU A 258 -23.85 5.62 -1.89
N ASN A 259 -24.64 6.57 -2.41
CA ASN A 259 -24.49 7.11 -3.75
C ASN A 259 -23.16 7.86 -3.99
N LEU A 260 -22.38 8.19 -2.94
CA LEU A 260 -21.02 8.71 -3.12
C LEU A 260 -20.06 7.66 -3.68
N PHE A 261 -20.34 6.38 -3.47
CA PHE A 261 -19.57 5.26 -4.01
C PHE A 261 -20.16 4.70 -5.32
N GLU A 262 -21.11 5.41 -5.91
CA GLU A 262 -21.61 5.17 -7.25
C GLU A 262 -20.97 6.17 -8.22
N VAL A 263 -20.66 5.71 -9.43
CA VAL A 263 -20.09 6.57 -10.49
C VAL A 263 -20.94 6.46 -11.73
N GLU A 264 -21.57 7.58 -12.08
CA GLU A 264 -22.18 7.77 -13.39
C GLU A 264 -21.10 8.27 -14.36
N ILE A 265 -20.86 7.50 -15.42
CA ILE A 265 -19.93 7.91 -16.48
C ILE A 265 -20.58 9.07 -17.26
N PRO A 266 -19.94 10.25 -17.35
CA PRO A 266 -20.53 11.38 -18.05
C PRO A 266 -20.77 11.07 -19.54
N SER A 267 -21.84 11.65 -20.09
CA SER A 267 -22.13 11.51 -21.52
C SER A 267 -20.97 12.01 -22.38
N GLY A 268 -20.61 11.24 -23.41
CA GLY A 268 -19.50 11.56 -24.32
C GLY A 268 -18.13 10.99 -23.92
N PHE A 269 -18.02 10.33 -22.76
CA PHE A 269 -16.79 9.65 -22.37
C PHE A 269 -16.65 8.29 -23.09
N SER A 270 -15.44 7.96 -23.54
CA SER A 270 -15.15 6.60 -24.00
C SER A 270 -14.83 5.68 -22.82
N VAL A 271 -15.37 4.46 -22.83
CA VAL A 271 -15.16 3.48 -21.76
C VAL A 271 -14.08 2.47 -22.19
N GLU A 272 -13.07 2.29 -21.34
CA GLU A 272 -12.02 1.28 -21.48
C GLU A 272 -12.11 0.28 -20.33
N VAL A 273 -12.37 -0.99 -20.64
CA VAL A 273 -12.32 -2.07 -19.64
C VAL A 273 -10.89 -2.60 -19.56
N ILE A 274 -10.35 -2.65 -18.35
CA ILE A 274 -9.02 -3.19 -18.08
C ILE A 274 -9.18 -4.64 -17.62
N ASP A 275 -9.09 -5.54 -18.59
CA ASP A 275 -9.10 -7.00 -18.42
C ASP A 275 -7.77 -7.55 -17.90
N GLU A 276 -7.68 -8.87 -17.73
CA GLU A 276 -6.66 -9.53 -16.89
C GLU A 276 -5.18 -9.38 -17.24
#